data_AF-A0A444K298-F1
#
_entry.id   AF-A0A444K298-F1
#
_cell.length_a   1.000
_cell.length_b   1.000
_cell.length_c   1.000
_cell.angle_alpha   90.00
_cell.angle_beta   90.00
_cell.angle_gamma   90.00
#
_symmetry.space_group_name_H-M   'P 1'
#
loop_
_entity.id
_entity.type
_entity.pdbx_description
1 polymer ?
#
loop_
_entity_poly.entity_id
_entity_poly.type
_entity_poly.pdbx_seq_one_letter_code
_entity_poly.pdbx_strand_id
1 'polypeptide(L)'
;MRRLTLASAGFLALLSGSAWAADLGADLPMTAPGFDWTGYYAGMQAGYGWGRSDITVDGGSVKPDIDGGFVGGHVAGLWQFDQAVIGAEAD
;
A
#
# COMPACT_ATOMS: atom_id res chain seq x y z
N MET A 1 20.93 23.71 -30.69
CA MET A 1 19.90 23.15 -29.77
C MET A 1 18.61 22.76 -30.47
N ARG A 2 18.00 23.60 -31.33
CA ARG A 2 16.75 23.26 -32.07
C ARG A 2 16.78 21.97 -32.90
N ARG A 3 17.92 21.59 -33.48
CA ARG A 3 18.02 20.34 -34.28
C ARG A 3 17.93 19.07 -33.43
N LEU A 4 18.48 19.10 -32.23
CA LEU A 4 18.43 17.97 -31.29
C LEU A 4 17.01 17.81 -30.72
N THR A 5 16.32 18.91 -30.46
CA THR A 5 14.92 18.88 -29.99
C THR A 5 13.95 18.35 -31.04
N LEU A 6 14.16 18.66 -32.33
CA LEU A 6 13.34 18.08 -33.40
C LEU A 6 13.64 16.58 -33.59
N ALA A 7 14.91 16.17 -33.49
CA ALA A 7 15.28 14.76 -33.61
C ALA A 7 14.69 13.91 -32.47
N SER A 8 14.72 14.40 -31.22
CA SER A 8 14.15 13.69 -30.08
C SER A 8 12.62 13.61 -30.15
N ALA A 9 11.95 14.68 -30.61
CA ALA A 9 10.50 14.67 -30.81
C ALA A 9 10.07 13.67 -31.89
N GLY A 10 10.80 13.60 -33.01
CA GLY A 10 10.54 12.62 -34.06
C GLY A 10 10.75 11.18 -33.60
N PHE A 11 11.78 10.93 -32.79
CA PHE A 11 12.05 9.60 -32.24
C PHE A 11 10.94 9.14 -31.27
N LEU A 12 10.47 10.02 -30.40
CA LEU A 12 9.37 9.71 -29.47
C LEU A 12 8.05 9.45 -30.21
N ALA A 13 7.78 10.18 -31.29
CA ALA A 13 6.59 9.96 -32.12
C ALA A 13 6.64 8.63 -32.89
N LEU A 14 7.83 8.15 -33.26
CA LEU A 14 8.00 6.82 -33.87
C LEU A 14 7.83 5.68 -32.85
N LEU A 15 8.12 5.94 -31.57
CA LEU A 15 7.96 4.98 -30.48
C LEU A 15 6.54 4.95 -29.90
N SER A 16 5.69 5.93 -30.19
CA SER A 16 4.32 6.01 -29.69
C SER A 16 3.35 5.13 -30.48
N GLY A 17 3.68 3.84 -30.63
CA GLY A 17 2.81 2.86 -31.26
C GLY A 17 1.41 2.85 -30.62
N SER A 18 0.41 2.52 -31.43
CA SER A 18 -0.99 2.45 -31.00
C SER A 18 -1.14 1.50 -29.81
N ALA A 19 -1.67 1.98 -28.70
CA ALA A 19 -2.14 1.12 -27.62
C ALA A 19 -3.43 0.44 -28.11
N TRP A 20 -3.32 -0.81 -28.58
CA TRP A 20 -4.49 -1.64 -28.80
C TRP A 20 -4.99 -2.09 -27.43
N ALA A 21 -6.09 -1.51 -26.97
CA ALA A 21 -6.84 -2.10 -25.89
C ALA A 21 -7.28 -3.49 -26.37
N ALA A 22 -6.88 -4.53 -25.64
CA ALA A 22 -7.43 -5.86 -25.85
C ALA A 22 -8.90 -5.79 -25.45
N ASP A 23 -9.78 -5.54 -26.42
CA ASP A 23 -11.22 -5.65 -26.22
C ASP A 23 -11.51 -7.14 -26.01
N LEU A 24 -11.62 -7.53 -24.74
CA LEU A 24 -11.93 -8.87 -24.31
C LEU A 24 -13.41 -9.15 -24.64
N GLY A 25 -13.68 -9.43 -25.91
CA GLY A 25 -15.00 -9.83 -26.42
C GLY A 25 -15.42 -11.26 -26.04
N ALA A 26 -14.74 -11.88 -25.08
CA ALA A 26 -15.16 -13.16 -24.52
C ALA A 26 -15.77 -12.89 -23.16
N ASP A 27 -17.02 -13.33 -22.99
CA ASP A 27 -17.66 -13.51 -21.69
C ASP A 27 -16.86 -14.62 -20.99
N LEU A 28 -15.72 -14.24 -20.41
CA LEU A 28 -14.90 -15.16 -19.65
C LEU A 28 -15.77 -15.59 -18.49
N PRO A 29 -16.03 -16.90 -18.29
CA PRO A 29 -16.66 -17.33 -17.05
C PRO A 29 -15.81 -16.73 -15.94
N MET A 30 -16.43 -15.97 -15.05
CA MET A 30 -15.78 -15.49 -13.83
C MET A 30 -15.15 -16.72 -13.20
N THR A 31 -13.84 -16.91 -13.42
CA THR A 31 -13.12 -18.02 -12.84
C THR A 31 -13.27 -17.80 -11.35
N ALA A 32 -13.93 -18.73 -10.66
CA ALA A 32 -14.05 -18.68 -9.22
C ALA A 32 -12.67 -18.33 -8.66
N PRO A 33 -12.56 -17.35 -7.74
CA PRO A 33 -11.28 -16.90 -7.24
C PRO A 33 -10.43 -18.12 -6.85
N GLY A 34 -9.21 -18.20 -7.39
CA GLY A 34 -8.34 -19.35 -7.11
C GLY A 34 -7.98 -19.48 -5.62
N PHE A 35 -8.27 -18.45 -4.84
CA PHE A 35 -8.12 -18.37 -3.39
C PHE A 35 -9.28 -17.55 -2.80
N ASP A 36 -9.88 -18.04 -1.72
CA ASP A 36 -10.92 -17.34 -0.95
C ASP A 36 -10.28 -16.68 0.27
N TRP A 37 -10.38 -15.36 0.33
CA TRP A 37 -9.90 -14.54 1.44
C TRP A 37 -10.91 -14.41 2.58
N THR A 38 -12.11 -15.00 2.44
CA THR A 38 -13.16 -14.91 3.45
C THR A 38 -12.76 -15.66 4.72
N GLY A 39 -12.72 -14.95 5.84
CA GLY A 39 -12.34 -15.56 7.11
C GLY A 39 -12.01 -14.56 8.21
N TYR A 40 -11.73 -15.13 9.39
CA TYR A 40 -11.23 -14.40 10.54
C TYR A 40 -9.71 -14.57 10.63
N TYR A 41 -9.03 -13.45 10.81
CA TYR A 41 -7.59 -13.33 10.93
C TYR A 41 -7.26 -12.73 12.30
N ALA A 42 -6.14 -13.14 12.86
CA ALA A 42 -5.60 -12.57 14.09
C ALA A 42 -4.10 -12.40 13.95
N GLY A 43 -3.59 -11.27 14.41
CA GLY A 43 -2.18 -10.91 14.39
C GLY A 43 -1.69 -10.52 15.78
N MET A 44 -0.39 -10.68 15.99
CA MET A 44 0.29 -10.17 17.18
C MET A 44 1.53 -9.40 16.73
N GLN A 45 1.82 -8.31 17.42
CA GLN A 45 2.99 -7.48 17.18
C GLN A 45 3.72 -7.24 18.50
N ALA A 46 5.03 -7.27 18.46
CA ALA A 46 5.88 -6.93 19.59
C ALA A 46 7.08 -6.16 19.08
N GLY A 47 7.56 -5.23 19.89
CA GLY A 47 8.71 -4.42 19.55
C GLY A 47 9.41 -3.92 20.79
N TYR A 48 10.57 -3.33 20.58
CA TYR A 48 11.36 -2.68 21.61
C TYR A 48 11.81 -1.33 21.06
N GLY A 49 11.48 -0.26 21.78
CA GLY A 49 11.74 1.11 21.35
C GLY A 49 12.61 1.83 22.38
N TRP A 50 13.55 2.61 21.88
CA TRP A 50 14.37 3.50 22.69
C TRP A 50 14.50 4.87 22.00
N GLY A 51 14.61 5.95 22.78
CA GLY A 51 14.76 7.30 22.23
C GLY A 51 14.76 8.38 23.29
N ARG A 52 15.60 9.40 23.10
CA ARG A 52 15.71 10.56 23.98
C ARG A 52 15.26 11.81 23.26
N SER A 53 14.40 12.60 23.90
CA SER A 53 13.92 13.87 23.36
C SER A 53 14.18 15.02 24.34
N ASP A 54 14.36 16.23 23.80
CA ASP A 54 14.42 17.46 24.59
C ASP A 54 13.32 18.39 24.06
N ILE A 55 12.25 18.54 24.83
CA ILE A 55 11.07 19.31 24.45
C ILE A 55 11.08 20.58 25.29
N THR A 56 11.23 21.73 24.64
CA THR A 56 11.14 23.04 25.29
C THR A 56 9.79 23.66 24.95
N VAL A 57 9.02 24.01 25.98
CA VAL A 57 7.74 24.73 25.86
C VAL A 57 7.80 25.99 26.73
N ASP A 58 6.98 26.98 26.39
CA ASP A 58 6.99 28.29 27.07
C ASP A 58 6.49 28.11 28.52
N GLY A 59 7.44 27.95 29.45
CA GLY A 59 7.18 27.58 30.85
C GLY A 59 8.04 26.44 31.41
N GLY A 60 8.81 25.71 30.58
CA GLY A 60 9.72 24.67 31.06
C GLY A 60 10.28 23.74 29.96
N SER A 61 11.33 22.99 30.30
CA SER A 61 11.89 21.92 29.45
C SER A 61 11.55 20.56 30.06
N VAL A 62 11.11 19.62 29.22
CA VAL A 62 10.84 18.22 29.57
C VAL A 62 11.72 17.34 28.70
N LYS A 63 12.41 16.38 29.32
CA LYS A 63 13.30 15.44 28.63
C LYS A 63 12.81 14.00 28.78
N PRO A 64 11.87 13.55 27.94
CA PRO A 64 11.45 12.15 27.97
C PRO A 64 12.57 11.25 27.44
N ASP A 65 12.86 10.19 28.20
CA ASP A 65 13.72 9.07 27.81
C ASP A 65 12.83 7.84 27.70
N ILE A 66 12.59 7.38 26.47
CA ILE A 66 11.82 6.17 26.19
C ILE A 66 12.83 5.04 26.09
N ASP A 67 12.63 3.99 26.88
CA ASP A 67 13.35 2.72 26.77
C ASP A 67 12.40 1.61 27.27
N GLY A 68 11.87 0.82 26.36
CA GLY A 68 10.88 -0.20 26.73
C GLY A 68 10.35 -1.05 25.58
N GLY A 69 9.86 -2.23 25.95
CA GLY A 69 9.15 -3.14 25.07
C GLY A 69 7.66 -2.80 24.95
N PHE A 70 7.06 -3.14 23.82
CA PHE A 70 5.61 -3.11 23.62
C PHE A 70 5.14 -4.39 22.96
N VAL A 71 3.90 -4.77 23.27
CA VAL A 71 3.18 -5.86 22.62
C VAL A 71 1.77 -5.39 22.30
N GLY A 72 1.21 -5.90 21.21
CA GLY A 72 -0.16 -5.65 20.77
C GLY A 72 -0.67 -6.81 19.94
N GLY A 73 -1.95 -6.82 19.64
CA GLY A 73 -2.54 -7.77 18.70
C GLY A 73 -3.69 -7.10 17.98
N HIS A 74 -4.15 -7.73 16.92
CA HIS A 74 -5.31 -7.28 16.19
C HIS A 74 -6.09 -8.48 15.65
N VAL A 75 -7.35 -8.28 15.35
CA VAL A 75 -8.22 -9.26 14.70
C VAL A 75 -8.89 -8.60 13.51
N ALA A 76 -8.99 -9.33 12.40
CA ALA A 76 -9.62 -8.84 11.19
C ALA A 76 -10.63 -9.85 10.64
N GLY A 77 -11.72 -9.36 10.09
CA GLY A 77 -12.69 -10.15 9.33
C GLY A 77 -12.65 -9.71 7.87
N LEU A 78 -12.30 -10.61 6.96
CA LEU A 78 -12.32 -10.38 5.52
C LEU A 78 -13.52 -11.10 4.91
N TRP A 79 -14.17 -10.45 3.96
CA TRP A 79 -15.25 -10.99 3.16
C TRP A 79 -14.99 -10.74 1.68
N GLN A 80 -14.98 -11.81 0.89
CA GLN A 80 -14.76 -11.74 -0.54
C GLN A 80 -16.08 -11.80 -1.31
N PHE A 81 -16.22 -10.95 -2.32
CA PHE A 81 -17.30 -10.99 -3.31
C PHE A 81 -16.69 -10.82 -4.69
N ASP A 82 -16.82 -11.86 -5.52
CA ASP A 82 -16.22 -11.89 -6.86
C ASP A 82 -14.69 -11.62 -6.80
N GLN A 83 -14.21 -10.55 -7.46
CA GLN A 83 -12.81 -10.15 -7.52
C GLN A 83 -12.42 -9.14 -6.43
N ALA A 84 -13.34 -8.75 -5.55
CA ALA A 84 -13.10 -7.76 -4.51
C ALA A 84 -13.17 -8.37 -3.11
N VAL A 85 -12.37 -7.82 -2.20
CA VAL A 85 -12.33 -8.20 -0.78
C VAL A 85 -12.52 -6.94 0.05
N ILE A 86 -13.42 -7.00 1.02
CA ILE A 86 -13.58 -5.98 2.05
C ILE A 86 -13.33 -6.59 3.41
N GLY A 87 -13.05 -5.75 4.40
CA GLY A 87 -12.95 -6.23 5.76
C GLY A 87 -12.93 -5.12 6.78
N ALA A 88 -12.95 -5.54 8.04
CA ALA A 88 -12.80 -4.69 9.21
C ALA A 88 -11.75 -5.30 10.14
N GLU A 89 -10.95 -4.44 10.76
CA GLU A 89 -9.89 -4.79 11.69
C GLU A 89 -10.11 -4.09 13.04
N ALA A 90 -9.69 -4.72 14.13
CA ALA A 90 -9.72 -4.21 15.49
C ALA A 90 -8.42 -4.56 16.22
N ASP A 91 -7.80 -3.56 16.85
CA ASP A 91 -6.51 -3.62 17.56
C ASP A 91 -6.69 -3.54 19.10
#